data_AF-A0A6G1YLP9-F1
#
_entry.id   AF-A0A6G1YLP9-F1
#
_cell.length_a   1.000
_cell.length_b   1.000
_cell.length_c   1.000
_cell.angle_alpha   90.00
_cell.angle_beta   90.00
_cell.angle_gamma   90.00
#
_symmetry.space_group_name_H-M   'P 1'
#
loop_
_entity.id
_entity.type
_entity.pdbx_description
1 polymer ?
#
loop_
_entity_poly.entity_id
_entity_poly.type
_entity_poly.pdbx_seq_one_letter_code
_entity_poly.pdbx_strand_id
1 'polypeptide(L)'
;MSIPSATIEKTEVLHNSTDITKALMGFYAKINSRYDYYGVTSKLTLLTTEFCTINRTLLDLKNEGVRLRHITEIRKDNISYCKQVMKIAELRHLDGVKGKIEVCDTELILTITPDEESHVIPQVIHSNVKQLVDQQKHLFEILWKKAIPAEQKIREIEEGIEPVETKVVEDYEEILNHLKYRIERASQRSVCSSIGGCN
;
A
#
# COMPACT_ATOMS: atom_id res chain seq x y z
N MET A 1 15.14 -4.70 41.03
CA MET A 1 14.37 -3.96 40.01
C MET A 1 15.26 -3.79 38.81
N SER A 2 14.98 -4.49 37.72
CA SER A 2 15.77 -4.40 36.48
C SER A 2 15.35 -3.13 35.75
N ILE A 3 16.30 -2.22 35.52
CA ILE A 3 16.08 -1.05 34.67
C ILE A 3 15.74 -1.58 33.26
N PRO A 4 14.64 -1.16 32.62
CA PRO A 4 14.39 -1.53 31.24
C PRO A 4 15.57 -1.02 30.41
N SER A 5 16.31 -1.94 29.79
CA SER A 5 17.35 -1.57 28.83
C SER A 5 16.68 -0.74 27.74
N ALA A 6 17.00 0.56 27.67
CA ALA A 6 16.49 1.44 26.65
C ALA A 6 16.84 0.81 25.30
N THR A 7 15.83 0.46 24.51
CA THR A 7 16.05 -0.16 23.21
C THR A 7 16.82 0.83 22.34
N ILE A 8 18.05 0.47 21.97
CA ILE A 8 18.91 1.33 21.15
C ILE A 8 18.27 1.44 19.77
N GLU A 9 18.12 2.68 19.28
CA GLU A 9 17.63 2.95 17.92
C GLU A 9 18.67 2.49 16.90
N LYS A 10 18.24 1.68 15.94
CA LYS A 10 19.09 1.07 14.91
C LYS A 10 18.30 0.74 13.65
N THR A 11 19.05 0.55 12.57
CA THR A 11 18.55 0.01 11.30
C THR A 11 19.41 -1.19 10.93
N GLU A 12 18.78 -2.30 10.57
CA GLU A 12 19.44 -3.56 10.24
C GLU A 12 18.98 -4.08 8.89
N VAL A 13 19.90 -4.65 8.11
CA VAL A 13 19.60 -5.31 6.83
C VAL A 13 19.77 -6.83 7.00
N LEU A 14 18.67 -7.54 6.88
CA LEU A 14 18.55 -8.98 7.12
C LEU A 14 18.49 -9.73 5.79
N HIS A 15 19.20 -10.86 5.71
CA HIS A 15 19.40 -11.59 4.46
C HIS A 15 19.03 -13.07 4.54
N ASN A 16 18.93 -13.63 5.75
CA ASN A 16 18.60 -15.04 5.97
C ASN A 16 17.17 -15.18 6.50
N SER A 17 16.51 -16.29 6.14
CA SER A 17 15.11 -16.52 6.49
C SER A 17 14.84 -16.49 8.00
N THR A 18 15.71 -17.10 8.82
CA THR A 18 15.53 -17.17 10.27
C THR A 18 15.48 -15.78 10.92
N ASP A 19 16.43 -14.91 10.58
CA ASP A 19 16.48 -13.55 11.13
C ASP A 19 15.32 -12.70 10.61
N ILE A 20 14.94 -12.88 9.34
CA ILE A 20 13.79 -12.20 8.73
C ILE A 20 12.49 -12.60 9.46
N THR A 21 12.23 -13.90 9.63
CA THR A 21 11.04 -14.40 10.33
C THR A 21 11.01 -13.89 11.77
N LYS A 22 12.15 -13.90 12.48
CA LYS A 22 12.26 -13.36 13.84
C LYS A 22 11.95 -11.86 13.89
N ALA A 23 12.48 -11.08 12.95
CA ALA A 23 12.23 -9.64 12.88
C ALA A 23 10.76 -9.33 12.58
N LEU A 24 10.15 -10.04 11.63
CA LEU A 24 8.71 -9.92 11.32
C LEU A 24 7.84 -10.23 12.53
N MET A 25 8.07 -11.37 13.19
CA MET A 25 7.30 -11.74 14.39
C MET A 25 7.48 -10.72 15.52
N GLY A 26 8.71 -10.24 15.73
CA GLY A 26 9.00 -9.19 16.72
C GLY A 26 8.35 -7.85 16.39
N PHE A 27 8.22 -7.51 15.11
CA PHE A 27 7.51 -6.34 14.63
C PHE A 27 6.00 -6.46 14.87
N TYR A 28 5.37 -7.58 14.49
CA TYR A 28 3.92 -7.78 14.69
C TYR A 28 3.54 -7.78 16.17
N ALA A 29 4.40 -8.30 17.05
CA ALA A 29 4.20 -8.30 18.49
C ALA A 29 4.23 -6.89 19.13
N LYS A 30 4.74 -5.87 18.43
CA LYS A 30 4.83 -4.48 18.91
C LYS A 30 3.71 -3.58 18.35
N ILE A 31 2.88 -4.11 17.46
CA ILE A 31 1.72 -3.37 16.95
C ILE A 31 0.75 -3.17 18.12
N ASN A 32 0.36 -1.92 18.36
CA ASN A 32 -0.50 -1.58 19.48
C ASN A 32 -1.73 -0.79 19.04
N SER A 33 -1.56 0.27 18.26
CA SER A 33 -2.68 1.12 17.84
C SER A 33 -2.87 1.14 16.33
N ARG A 34 -1.79 0.97 15.57
CA ARG A 34 -1.79 1.19 14.13
C ARG A 34 -0.81 0.28 13.41
N TYR A 35 -1.26 -0.22 12.27
CA TYR A 35 -0.44 -0.90 11.27
C TYR A 35 -0.81 -0.38 9.90
N ASP A 36 0.20 0.11 9.19
CA ASP A 36 0.08 0.59 7.82
C ASP A 36 0.97 -0.22 6.90
N TYR A 37 0.39 -0.66 5.79
CA TYR A 37 1.11 -1.29 4.70
C TYR A 37 0.92 -0.48 3.42
N TYR A 38 1.99 -0.27 2.65
CA TYR A 38 1.87 0.17 1.27
C TYR A 38 2.89 -0.52 0.38
N GLY A 39 2.44 -0.95 -0.80
CA GLY A 39 3.28 -1.73 -1.69
C GLY A 39 2.50 -2.65 -2.62
N VAL A 40 3.18 -3.67 -3.14
CA VAL A 40 2.59 -4.63 -4.06
C VAL A 40 2.00 -5.83 -3.31
N THR A 41 0.68 -5.98 -3.41
CA THR A 41 -0.02 -7.21 -3.04
C THR A 41 0.07 -8.23 -4.17
N SER A 42 0.83 -9.30 -3.95
CA SER A 42 1.00 -10.40 -4.92
C SER A 42 0.70 -11.76 -4.31
N LYS A 43 0.63 -12.78 -5.17
CA LYS A 43 0.42 -14.18 -4.79
C LYS A 43 1.47 -14.67 -3.76
N LEU A 44 2.72 -14.23 -3.89
CA LEU A 44 3.79 -14.56 -2.95
C LEU A 44 3.56 -13.95 -1.56
N THR A 45 2.89 -12.80 -1.48
CA THR A 45 2.48 -12.19 -0.20
C THR A 45 1.49 -13.09 0.56
N LEU A 46 0.84 -14.09 -0.07
CA LEU A 46 -0.28 -14.85 0.51
C LEU A 46 -0.09 -16.38 0.61
N LEU A 47 1.00 -16.97 0.10
CA LEU A 47 1.07 -18.43 -0.15
C LEU A 47 2.02 -19.24 0.74
N THR A 48 2.65 -18.64 1.75
CA THR A 48 3.52 -19.40 2.68
C THR A 48 2.74 -19.85 3.93
N THR A 49 3.15 -20.93 4.57
CA THR A 49 2.59 -21.39 5.87
C THR A 49 2.72 -20.30 6.95
N GLU A 50 3.73 -19.45 6.83
CA GLU A 50 3.95 -18.24 7.63
C GLU A 50 2.86 -17.19 7.40
N PHE A 51 2.27 -17.12 6.21
CA PHE A 51 1.18 -16.22 5.88
C PHE A 51 -0.11 -16.51 6.65
N CYS A 52 -0.47 -17.79 6.84
CA CYS A 52 -1.62 -18.15 7.69
C CYS A 52 -1.45 -17.62 9.11
N THR A 53 -0.21 -17.60 9.61
CA THR A 53 0.12 -17.08 10.93
C THR A 53 0.02 -15.56 10.95
N ILE A 54 0.63 -14.87 9.98
CA ILE A 54 0.60 -13.40 9.88
C ILE A 54 -0.84 -12.89 9.72
N ASN A 55 -1.63 -13.47 8.82
CA ASN A 55 -3.03 -13.09 8.64
C ASN A 55 -3.85 -13.30 9.90
N ARG A 56 -3.61 -14.40 10.62
CA ARG A 56 -4.28 -14.66 11.88
C ARG A 56 -3.90 -13.61 12.92
N THR A 57 -2.61 -13.31 13.07
CA THR A 57 -2.13 -12.25 13.96
C THR A 57 -2.75 -10.90 13.62
N LEU A 58 -2.79 -10.52 12.33
CA LEU A 58 -3.42 -9.27 11.90
C LEU A 58 -4.94 -9.29 12.15
N LEU A 59 -5.62 -10.42 11.94
CA LEU A 59 -7.03 -10.53 12.25
C LEU A 59 -7.30 -10.42 13.76
N ASP A 60 -6.44 -11.00 14.60
CA ASP A 60 -6.52 -10.89 16.06
C ASP A 60 -6.30 -9.43 16.49
N LEU A 61 -5.29 -8.75 15.97
CA LEU A 61 -5.04 -7.32 16.21
C LEU A 61 -6.24 -6.45 15.76
N LYS A 62 -6.85 -6.75 14.61
CA LYS A 62 -8.08 -6.08 14.16
C LYS A 62 -9.20 -6.23 15.20
N ASN A 63 -9.39 -7.44 15.72
CA ASN A 63 -10.42 -7.73 16.72
C ASN A 63 -10.13 -7.05 18.06
N GLU A 64 -8.85 -6.81 18.37
CA GLU A 64 -8.39 -6.03 19.53
C GLU A 64 -8.55 -4.50 19.34
N GLY A 65 -9.00 -4.06 18.15
CA GLY A 65 -9.26 -2.65 17.86
C GLY A 65 -8.09 -1.90 17.23
N VAL A 66 -7.03 -2.59 16.84
CA VAL A 66 -5.91 -2.00 16.08
C VAL A 66 -6.40 -1.55 14.71
N ARG A 67 -6.02 -0.33 14.31
CA ARG A 67 -6.34 0.17 12.98
C ARG A 67 -5.35 -0.36 11.95
N LEU A 68 -5.83 -1.21 11.05
CA LEU A 68 -5.04 -1.79 9.97
C LEU A 68 -5.40 -1.13 8.63
N ARG A 69 -4.42 -0.55 7.95
CA ARG A 69 -4.60 0.12 6.66
C ARG A 69 -3.62 -0.38 5.62
N HIS A 70 -4.09 -0.52 4.40
CA HIS A 70 -3.33 -1.10 3.31
C HIS A 70 -3.52 -0.28 2.02
N ILE A 71 -2.44 0.07 1.35
CA ILE A 71 -2.44 0.68 0.01
C ILE A 71 -1.75 -0.26 -0.98
N THR A 72 -2.44 -0.61 -2.07
CA THR A 72 -1.87 -1.43 -3.14
C THR A 72 -2.42 -1.01 -4.50
N GLU A 73 -1.71 -1.30 -5.57
CA GLU A 73 -2.27 -1.21 -6.91
C GLU A 73 -3.15 -2.44 -7.16
N ILE A 74 -4.46 -2.24 -7.11
CA ILE A 74 -5.47 -3.24 -7.51
C ILE A 74 -5.52 -3.37 -9.03
N ARG A 75 -5.31 -4.58 -9.53
CA ARG A 75 -5.30 -4.99 -10.93
C ARG A 75 -6.13 -6.26 -11.11
N LYS A 76 -6.53 -6.57 -12.35
CA LYS A 76 -7.41 -7.70 -12.66
C LYS A 76 -6.89 -9.05 -12.14
N ASP A 77 -5.57 -9.24 -12.14
CA ASP A 77 -4.87 -10.45 -11.71
C ASP A 77 -4.75 -10.61 -10.19
N ASN A 78 -4.96 -9.54 -9.40
CA ASN A 78 -4.82 -9.56 -7.94
C ASN A 78 -6.12 -9.27 -7.15
N ILE A 79 -7.28 -9.16 -7.82
CA ILE A 79 -8.58 -8.89 -7.15
C ILE A 79 -8.90 -9.90 -6.06
N SER A 80 -8.70 -11.19 -6.33
CA SER A 80 -9.01 -12.26 -5.36
C SER A 80 -8.21 -12.11 -4.06
N TYR A 81 -6.96 -11.65 -4.18
CA TYR A 81 -6.05 -11.37 -3.08
C TYR A 81 -6.47 -10.11 -2.32
N CYS A 82 -6.81 -9.04 -3.05
CA CYS A 82 -7.32 -7.80 -2.46
C CYS A 82 -8.60 -8.05 -1.63
N LYS A 83 -9.52 -8.88 -2.14
CA LYS A 83 -10.74 -9.28 -1.41
C LYS A 83 -10.44 -10.05 -0.11
N GLN A 84 -9.31 -10.75 -0.01
CA GLN A 84 -8.89 -11.38 1.25
C GLN A 84 -8.33 -10.34 2.22
N VAL A 85 -7.49 -9.42 1.74
CA VAL A 85 -6.94 -8.33 2.56
C VAL A 85 -8.06 -7.46 3.15
N MET A 86 -9.11 -7.17 2.38
CA MET A 86 -10.27 -6.38 2.85
C MET A 86 -11.01 -7.02 4.04
N LYS A 87 -10.90 -8.34 4.25
CA LYS A 87 -11.46 -8.99 5.43
C LYS A 87 -10.69 -8.64 6.70
N ILE A 88 -9.44 -8.21 6.57
CA ILE A 88 -8.50 -7.96 7.66
C ILE A 88 -8.29 -6.45 7.84
N ALA A 89 -7.98 -5.71 6.78
CA ALA A 89 -7.59 -4.30 6.83
C ALA A 89 -8.47 -3.39 5.95
N GLU A 90 -8.48 -2.08 6.25
CA GLU A 90 -8.98 -1.05 5.35
C GLU A 90 -8.08 -1.02 4.10
N LEU A 91 -8.61 -1.37 2.92
CA LEU A 91 -7.82 -1.42 1.68
C LEU A 91 -8.15 -0.23 0.78
N ARG A 92 -7.10 0.40 0.25
CA ARG A 92 -7.21 1.44 -0.79
C ARG A 92 -6.34 1.12 -2.00
N HIS A 93 -6.84 1.54 -3.15
CA HIS A 93 -6.14 1.48 -4.42
C HIS A 93 -5.34 2.75 -4.67
N LEU A 94 -4.09 2.61 -5.11
CA LEU A 94 -3.28 3.71 -5.64
C LEU A 94 -2.46 3.19 -6.83
N ASP A 95 -2.62 3.82 -8.00
CA ASP A 95 -1.86 3.48 -9.21
C ASP A 95 -0.35 3.73 -9.01
N GLY A 96 0.48 2.82 -9.53
CA GLY A 96 1.94 2.97 -9.54
C GLY A 96 2.64 2.82 -8.19
N VAL A 97 1.95 2.41 -7.11
CA VAL A 97 2.61 2.10 -5.84
C VAL A 97 3.56 0.91 -6.00
N LYS A 98 4.77 1.05 -5.44
CA LYS A 98 5.86 0.06 -5.54
C LYS A 98 6.43 -0.25 -4.16
N GLY A 99 7.19 -1.34 -4.09
CA GLY A 99 7.85 -1.79 -2.87
C GLY A 99 6.93 -2.58 -1.97
N LYS A 100 7.40 -2.89 -0.76
CA LYS A 100 6.65 -3.58 0.30
C LYS A 100 7.10 -2.99 1.63
N ILE A 101 6.32 -2.07 2.16
CA ILE A 101 6.67 -1.32 3.37
C ILE A 101 5.55 -1.47 4.40
N GLU A 102 5.95 -1.83 5.60
CA GLU A 102 5.11 -2.01 6.77
C GLU A 102 5.57 -1.07 7.87
N VAL A 103 4.62 -0.35 8.49
CA VAL A 103 4.91 0.65 9.50
C VAL A 103 3.93 0.47 10.65
N CYS A 104 4.44 0.35 11.87
CA CYS A 104 3.62 0.32 13.08
C CYS A 104 3.91 1.53 13.98
N ASP A 105 3.41 1.48 15.20
CA ASP A 105 3.59 2.52 16.23
C ASP A 105 5.06 2.89 16.46
N THR A 106 5.97 1.92 16.44
CA THR A 106 7.36 2.12 16.89
C THR A 106 8.41 1.70 15.88
N GLU A 107 8.04 0.97 14.83
CA GLU A 107 8.99 0.33 13.93
C GLU A 107 8.48 0.33 12.50
N LEU A 108 9.39 0.01 11.57
CA LEU A 108 9.08 -0.22 10.18
C LEU A 108 9.88 -1.40 9.62
N ILE A 109 9.31 -2.02 8.60
CA ILE A 109 9.91 -3.09 7.81
C ILE A 109 9.80 -2.72 6.33
N LEU A 110 10.92 -2.77 5.60
CA LEU A 110 10.92 -2.76 4.14
C LEU A 110 11.38 -4.13 3.65
N THR A 111 10.62 -4.71 2.73
CA THR A 111 10.99 -5.94 2.05
C THR A 111 11.48 -5.63 0.64
N ILE A 112 12.70 -6.05 0.33
CA ILE A 112 13.36 -5.90 -0.97
C ILE A 112 13.37 -7.28 -1.62
N THR A 113 12.59 -7.43 -2.68
CA THR A 113 12.54 -8.63 -3.52
C THR A 113 13.18 -8.31 -4.88
N PRO A 114 14.17 -9.10 -5.36
CA PRO A 114 14.79 -8.89 -6.67
C PRO A 114 13.79 -8.99 -7.84
N ASP A 115 12.81 -9.90 -7.70
CA ASP A 115 11.71 -10.13 -8.63
C ASP A 115 10.56 -10.81 -7.85
N GLU A 116 9.33 -10.38 -8.11
CA GLU A 116 8.12 -10.91 -7.46
C GLU A 116 7.82 -12.37 -7.84
N GLU A 117 8.37 -12.83 -8.97
CA GLU A 117 8.27 -14.23 -9.44
C GLU A 117 9.48 -15.09 -9.06
N SER A 118 10.53 -14.49 -8.49
CA SER A 118 11.73 -15.22 -8.09
C SER A 118 11.54 -15.95 -6.75
N HIS A 119 12.08 -17.16 -6.65
CA HIS A 119 12.13 -17.95 -5.41
C HIS A 119 13.30 -17.52 -4.50
N VAL A 120 13.81 -16.31 -4.68
CA VAL A 120 14.98 -15.80 -3.94
C VAL A 120 14.53 -15.27 -2.58
N ILE A 121 15.29 -15.58 -1.54
CA ILE A 121 15.05 -15.06 -0.19
C ILE A 121 15.11 -13.53 -0.26
N PRO A 122 14.06 -12.81 0.18
CA PRO A 122 14.07 -11.36 0.19
C PRO A 122 15.11 -10.81 1.16
N GLN A 123 15.55 -9.58 0.94
CA GLN A 123 16.24 -8.80 1.97
C GLN A 123 15.20 -7.99 2.74
N VAL A 124 15.38 -7.88 4.07
CA VAL A 124 14.50 -7.05 4.91
C VAL A 124 15.30 -5.97 5.60
N ILE A 125 14.84 -4.73 5.50
CA ILE A 125 15.34 -3.63 6.32
C ILE A 125 14.37 -3.44 7.49
N HIS A 126 14.85 -3.67 8.70
CA HIS A 126 14.12 -3.37 9.94
C HIS A 126 14.69 -2.12 10.58
N SER A 127 13.83 -1.22 11.07
CA SER A 127 14.28 -0.04 11.80
C SER A 127 13.30 0.35 12.91
N ASN A 128 13.86 0.71 14.05
CA ASN A 128 13.17 1.35 15.18
C ASN A 128 13.64 2.80 15.40
N VAL A 129 14.35 3.39 14.43
CA VAL A 129 14.76 4.80 14.47
C VAL A 129 13.51 5.67 14.37
N LYS A 130 13.19 6.42 15.43
CA LYS A 130 11.90 7.12 15.56
C LYS A 130 11.66 8.10 14.42
N GLN A 131 12.68 8.87 14.07
CA GLN A 131 12.57 9.85 12.99
C GLN A 131 12.25 9.20 11.64
N LEU A 132 12.79 8.01 11.36
CA LEU A 132 12.51 7.27 10.13
C LEU A 132 11.07 6.72 10.14
N VAL A 133 10.63 6.17 11.27
CA VAL A 133 9.25 5.70 11.46
C VAL A 133 8.25 6.85 11.26
N ASP A 134 8.51 8.01 11.85
CA ASP A 134 7.64 9.18 11.72
C ASP A 134 7.59 9.72 10.28
N GLN A 135 8.73 9.74 9.58
CA GLN A 135 8.77 10.10 8.16
C GLN A 135 7.93 9.14 7.31
N GLN A 136 8.03 7.83 7.55
CA GLN A 136 7.23 6.85 6.79
C GLN A 136 5.74 6.92 7.14
N LYS A 137 5.37 7.14 8.40
CA LYS A 137 3.97 7.41 8.78
C LYS A 137 3.41 8.64 8.07
N HIS A 138 4.20 9.71 7.99
CA HIS A 138 3.80 10.93 7.29
C HIS A 138 3.61 10.70 5.79
N LEU A 139 4.57 10.02 5.14
CA LEU A 139 4.45 9.64 3.73
C LEU A 139 3.20 8.77 3.51
N PHE A 140 2.95 7.81 4.38
CA PHE A 140 1.76 6.97 4.32
C PHE A 140 0.47 7.80 4.33
N GLU A 141 0.34 8.80 5.22
CA GLU A 141 -0.85 9.66 5.25
C GLU A 141 -1.06 10.45 3.95
N ILE A 142 0.02 10.90 3.31
CA ILE A 142 -0.06 11.57 2.00
C ILE A 142 -0.59 10.59 0.95
N LEU A 143 -0.05 9.38 0.89
CA LEU A 143 -0.50 8.34 -0.04
C LEU A 143 -1.94 7.92 0.23
N TRP A 144 -2.31 7.74 1.51
CA TRP A 144 -3.64 7.35 1.94
C TRP A 144 -4.72 8.33 1.50
N LYS A 145 -4.43 9.64 1.59
CA LYS A 145 -5.34 10.70 1.13
C LYS A 145 -5.54 10.72 -0.39
N LYS A 146 -4.54 10.27 -1.16
CA LYS A 146 -4.61 10.18 -2.63
C LYS A 146 -5.24 8.88 -3.12
N ALA A 147 -5.21 7.83 -2.29
CA ALA A 147 -5.74 6.52 -2.64
C ALA A 147 -7.27 6.46 -2.54
N ILE A 148 -7.90 5.68 -3.41
CA ILE A 148 -9.36 5.47 -3.47
C ILE A 148 -9.77 4.17 -2.75
N PRO A 149 -11.01 4.04 -2.24
CA PRO A 149 -11.47 2.80 -1.63
C PRO A 149 -11.35 1.58 -2.56
N ALA A 150 -10.91 0.44 -2.03
CA ALA A 150 -10.76 -0.78 -2.82
C ALA A 150 -12.06 -1.25 -3.45
N GLU A 151 -13.19 -1.13 -2.74
CA GLU A 151 -14.52 -1.50 -3.24
C GLU A 151 -14.85 -0.73 -4.52
N GLN A 152 -14.45 0.54 -4.60
CA GLN A 152 -14.67 1.35 -5.79
C GLN A 152 -13.86 0.81 -6.97
N LYS A 153 -12.53 0.69 -6.83
CA LYS A 153 -11.66 0.22 -7.91
C LYS A 153 -12.00 -1.21 -8.36
N ILE A 154 -12.35 -2.10 -7.42
CA ILE A 154 -12.74 -3.47 -7.74
C ILE A 154 -14.00 -3.48 -8.61
N ARG A 155 -15.04 -2.70 -8.27
CA ARG A 155 -16.24 -2.59 -9.11
C ARG A 155 -15.92 -2.04 -10.49
N GLU A 156 -15.10 -1.00 -10.57
CA GLU A 156 -14.66 -0.43 -11.86
C GLU A 156 -14.03 -1.50 -12.77
N ILE A 157 -13.17 -2.36 -12.22
CA ILE A 157 -12.51 -3.43 -12.98
C ILE A 157 -13.48 -4.59 -13.31
N GLU A 158 -14.31 -5.02 -12.36
CA GLU A 158 -15.22 -6.17 -12.55
C GLU A 158 -16.38 -5.86 -13.50
N GLU A 159 -16.91 -4.64 -13.45
CA GLU A 159 -18.06 -4.19 -14.25
C GLU A 159 -17.64 -3.47 -15.54
N GLY A 160 -16.34 -3.20 -15.72
CA GLY A 160 -15.82 -2.47 -16.87
C GLY A 160 -16.26 -1.00 -16.91
N ILE A 161 -16.49 -0.40 -15.74
CA ILE A 161 -16.91 1.00 -15.62
C ILE A 161 -15.68 1.89 -15.79
N GLU A 162 -15.76 2.86 -16.70
CA GLU A 162 -14.74 3.91 -16.77
C GLU A 162 -14.83 4.81 -15.52
N PRO A 163 -13.72 5.01 -14.79
CA PRO A 163 -13.72 5.84 -13.60
C PRO A 163 -14.04 7.29 -13.95
N VAL A 164 -14.89 7.91 -13.13
CA VAL A 164 -15.09 9.36 -13.17
C VAL A 164 -13.88 10.01 -12.52
N GLU A 165 -12.97 10.53 -13.33
CA GLU A 165 -11.76 11.21 -12.86
C GLU A 165 -11.88 12.73 -12.99
N THR A 166 -11.25 13.43 -12.06
CA THR A 166 -10.92 14.85 -12.20
C THR A 166 -9.40 14.95 -12.29
N LYS A 167 -8.90 15.45 -13.41
CA LYS A 167 -7.46 15.62 -13.64
C LYS A 167 -7.15 17.09 -13.89
N VAL A 168 -6.24 17.64 -13.10
CA VAL A 168 -5.61 18.93 -13.40
C VAL A 168 -4.37 18.63 -14.22
N VAL A 169 -4.25 19.25 -15.38
CA VAL A 169 -3.12 19.10 -16.29
C VAL A 169 -2.57 20.48 -16.56
N GLU A 170 -1.30 20.69 -16.26
CA GLU A 170 -0.63 21.99 -16.39
C GLU A 170 0.35 22.02 -17.57
N ASP A 171 0.91 20.87 -17.92
CA ASP A 171 1.83 20.72 -19.04
C ASP A 171 1.09 20.77 -20.38
N TYR A 172 1.60 21.58 -21.32
CA TYR A 172 0.94 21.82 -22.61
C TYR A 172 0.82 20.55 -23.47
N GLU A 173 1.86 19.72 -23.52
CA GLU A 173 1.82 18.47 -24.30
C GLU A 173 0.86 17.47 -23.65
N GLU A 174 0.87 17.37 -22.33
CA GLU A 174 -0.05 16.53 -21.59
C GLU A 174 -1.51 16.99 -21.79
N ILE A 175 -1.76 18.30 -21.78
CA ILE A 175 -3.09 18.89 -22.08
C ILE A 175 -3.54 18.49 -23.48
N LEU A 176 -2.70 18.68 -24.50
CA LEU A 176 -3.03 18.35 -25.88
C LEU A 176 -3.31 16.86 -26.07
N ASN A 177 -2.47 16.00 -25.52
CA ASN A 177 -2.61 14.55 -25.63
C ASN A 177 -3.87 14.07 -24.89
N HIS A 178 -4.13 14.59 -23.70
CA HIS A 178 -5.35 14.28 -22.94
C HIS A 178 -6.61 14.75 -23.68
N LEU A 179 -6.59 15.97 -24.24
CA LEU A 179 -7.69 16.51 -25.05
C LEU A 179 -7.97 15.63 -26.27
N LYS A 180 -6.95 15.30 -27.07
CA LYS A 180 -7.11 14.43 -28.26
C LYS A 180 -7.71 13.08 -27.90
N TYR A 181 -7.13 12.39 -26.92
CA TYR A 181 -7.63 11.10 -26.44
C TYR A 181 -9.11 11.17 -26.00
N ARG A 182 -9.48 12.22 -25.25
CA ARG A 182 -10.87 12.43 -24.81
C ARG A 182 -11.80 12.80 -25.96
N ILE A 183 -11.35 13.59 -26.95
CA ILE A 183 -12.13 13.92 -28.16
C ILE A 183 -12.48 12.64 -28.94
N GLU A 184 -11.53 11.74 -29.11
CA GLU A 184 -11.71 10.53 -29.92
C GLU A 184 -12.66 9.50 -29.29
N ARG A 185 -12.77 9.50 -27.96
CA ARG A 185 -13.50 8.46 -27.21
C ARG A 185 -14.81 8.92 -26.57
N ALA A 186 -15.04 10.23 -26.45
CA ALA A 186 -16.23 10.74 -25.78
C ALA A 186 -17.48 10.58 -26.66
N SER A 187 -18.52 9.96 -26.12
CA SER A 187 -19.86 9.93 -26.71
C SER A 187 -20.62 11.25 -26.55
N GLN A 188 -20.30 12.02 -25.49
CA GLN A 188 -20.89 13.31 -25.20
C GLN A 188 -19.84 14.21 -24.52
N ARG A 189 -19.94 15.53 -24.74
CA ARG A 189 -19.03 16.52 -24.15
C ARG A 189 -19.80 17.73 -23.65
N SER A 190 -19.40 18.22 -22.48
CA SER A 190 -19.80 19.54 -21.98
C SER A 190 -18.54 20.31 -21.62
N VAL A 191 -18.47 21.58 -22.04
CA VAL A 191 -17.32 22.45 -21.80
C VAL A 191 -17.83 23.68 -21.05
N CYS A 192 -17.27 23.94 -19.88
CA CYS A 192 -17.50 25.16 -19.13
C CYS A 192 -16.18 25.95 -19.12
N SER A 193 -16.23 27.20 -19.61
CA SER A 193 -15.08 28.10 -19.66
C SER A 193 -15.54 29.48 -19.21
N SER A 194 -14.71 30.17 -18.43
CA SER A 194 -14.93 31.57 -18.04
C SER A 194 -14.78 32.53 -19.22
N ILE A 195 -14.16 32.08 -20.30
CA ILE A 195 -14.05 32.79 -21.57
C ILE A 195 -15.00 32.05 -22.53
N GLY A 196 -16.07 32.70 -22.99
CA GLY A 196 -17.00 32.11 -23.96
C GLY A 196 -16.22 31.54 -25.13
N GLY A 197 -16.34 30.23 -25.36
CA GLY A 197 -15.51 29.50 -26.33
C GLY A 197 -15.68 30.07 -27.75
N CYS A 198 -14.57 30.13 -28.49
CA CYS A 198 -14.57 30.33 -29.93
C CYS A 198 -15.45 29.26 -30.62
N ASN A 199 -16.23 29.74 -31.60
CA ASN A 199 -17.01 28.95 -32.55
C ASN A 199 -16.14 28.01 -33.39
#